data_AF-A0A815LQN6-F1
#
_entry.id   AF-A0A815LQN6-F1
#
_cell.length_a   1.000
_cell.length_b   1.000
_cell.length_c   1.000
_cell.angle_alpha   90.00
_cell.angle_beta   90.00
_cell.angle_gamma   90.00
#
_symmetry.space_group_name_H-M   'P 1'
#
loop_
_entity.id
_entity.type
_entity.pdbx_description
1 polymer ?
#
loop_
_entity_poly.entity_id
_entity_poly.type
_entity_poly.pdbx_seq_one_letter_code
_entity_poly.pdbx_strand_id
1 'polypeptide(L)'
;MFSCSCDTMVVMSDITDDGSIIFGKNSDRQTNEPLSTRYIPSSINSLNSKVKATHIEIHQVEKTYSCILFSPTNIFGAEMGFNCHGLVVGNEALFTKIPSYNDGLTGMDLVRLVLERCSTSREGKNEIISLINKYGQGGNCGFTSKFYYHSSFLLVDSHEGWIIETVGKEYAAKRITKGIHTISNIISFGNLDTFDEYSENLIQQAISKGWCHSKEDFHFQKCYSGLSFYPQEFYNGFLKTNLSCGHNRQIRSKELINKKSQFNVIDMFNILRDHQYSKSKLSDGLTDINICMHASFGPIRFNQTTGSLVSVIPTVKNQIPTHYATCTSLPCLSIFKPIWLDSTIKPPTFISSLDKNKNISNASFTYSSNNIWWKSEIITRNVMKYYQKLIKQIEIERDLLENNFVSKSKQLSLENLSQKERNQYTINSFNKVDQLTTEWLSRTESLSFEMKSELSLCQELTWEKWRIFAKIPNELLTYSKAEYFKKLLLLISLLLILILLWIFLFKQIDQQYFMICLSFIIYFFIIQIFMNKTTNTKINLLLLNFNEQD
;
A
#
# COMPACT_ATOMS: atom_id res chain seq x y z
N MET A 1 7.26 0.11 -15.31
CA MET A 1 5.99 0.26 -14.57
C MET A 1 6.23 1.30 -13.49
N PHE A 2 5.39 2.33 -13.41
CA PHE A 2 5.60 3.47 -12.48
C PHE A 2 4.66 3.46 -11.26
N SER A 3 5.29 3.69 -10.11
CA SER A 3 4.79 4.15 -8.80
C SER A 3 4.06 3.21 -7.85
N CYS A 4 4.81 2.33 -7.15
CA CYS A 4 4.49 2.11 -5.74
C CYS A 4 5.25 3.18 -4.98
N SER A 5 4.53 4.01 -4.24
CA SER A 5 5.12 4.87 -3.23
C SER A 5 4.40 4.60 -1.94
N CYS A 6 5.06 4.34 -0.82
CA CYS A 6 4.44 4.23 0.48
C CYS A 6 4.79 5.48 1.31
N ASP A 7 4.18 5.63 2.50
CA ASP A 7 4.57 6.67 3.45
C ASP A 7 4.69 6.05 4.83
N THR A 8 5.74 6.44 5.55
CA THR A 8 5.95 6.06 6.93
C THR A 8 6.31 7.29 7.75
N MET A 9 5.71 7.45 8.93
CA MET A 9 5.86 8.65 9.74
C MET A 9 5.80 8.35 11.23
N VAL A 10 6.44 9.21 12.03
CA VAL A 10 6.38 9.18 13.48
C VAL A 10 6.23 10.58 14.04
N VAL A 11 5.38 10.70 15.06
CA VAL A 11 5.27 11.87 15.94
C VAL A 11 5.74 11.46 17.32
N MET A 12 6.79 12.11 17.81
CA MET A 12 7.42 11.79 19.08
C MET A 12 6.64 12.37 20.28
N SER A 13 6.95 11.86 21.46
CA SER A 13 6.23 12.15 22.71
C SER A 13 6.26 13.61 23.18
N ASP A 14 7.14 14.44 22.63
CA ASP A 14 7.18 15.87 22.89
C ASP A 14 6.09 16.66 22.14
N ILE A 15 5.44 16.05 21.15
CA ILE A 15 4.41 16.68 20.31
C ILE A 15 3.02 16.07 20.55
N THR A 16 2.94 14.80 20.95
CA THR A 16 1.66 14.12 21.19
C THR A 16 0.98 14.60 22.47
N ASP A 17 -0.35 14.54 22.50
CA ASP A 17 -1.15 15.05 23.61
C ASP A 17 -1.05 14.21 24.89
N ASP A 18 -0.82 12.90 24.75
CA ASP A 18 -0.71 11.93 25.85
C ASP A 18 0.74 11.49 26.14
N GLY A 19 1.73 12.09 25.48
CA GLY A 19 3.14 11.77 25.65
C GLY A 19 3.55 10.40 25.12
N SER A 20 2.70 9.73 24.32
CA SER A 20 3.06 8.52 23.59
C SER A 20 3.84 8.84 22.30
N ILE A 21 4.52 7.85 21.74
CA ILE A 21 5.07 7.94 20.38
C ILE A 21 4.03 7.35 19.42
N ILE A 22 3.65 8.11 18.39
CA ILE A 22 2.66 7.67 17.39
C ILE A 22 3.34 7.42 16.05
N PHE A 23 3.40 6.15 15.65
CA PHE A 23 3.88 5.69 14.35
C PHE A 23 2.71 5.50 13.40
N GLY A 24 2.86 5.85 12.12
CA GLY A 24 1.89 5.61 11.06
C GLY A 24 2.54 5.15 9.77
N LYS A 25 1.90 4.21 9.07
CA LYS A 25 2.34 3.74 7.75
C LYS A 25 1.20 3.33 6.85
N ASN A 26 1.30 3.72 5.58
CA ASN A 26 0.58 3.09 4.47
C ASN A 26 1.51 2.15 3.71
N SER A 27 0.99 1.03 3.22
CA SER A 27 1.68 0.09 2.32
C SER A 27 1.00 0.10 0.97
N ASP A 28 1.62 0.75 -0.02
CA ASP A 28 1.09 0.90 -1.36
C ASP A 28 1.71 -0.15 -2.28
N ARG A 29 0.86 -1.02 -2.82
CA ARG A 29 1.26 -2.22 -3.56
C ARG A 29 0.48 -2.32 -4.87
N GLN A 30 0.81 -3.30 -5.69
CA GLN A 30 0.05 -3.57 -6.92
C GLN A 30 -1.39 -3.92 -6.59
N THR A 31 -2.33 -3.43 -7.41
CA THR A 31 -3.73 -3.83 -7.27
C THR A 31 -3.85 -5.36 -7.32
N ASN A 32 -4.77 -5.93 -6.54
CA ASN A 32 -4.91 -7.37 -6.31
C ASN A 32 -3.78 -8.05 -5.52
N GLU A 33 -2.83 -7.33 -4.94
CA GLU A 33 -1.84 -7.92 -4.04
C GLU A 33 -2.29 -7.80 -2.58
N PRO A 34 -2.78 -8.87 -1.94
CA PRO A 34 -3.22 -8.77 -0.55
C PRO A 34 -2.06 -8.54 0.39
N LEU A 35 -2.24 -7.61 1.33
CA LEU A 35 -1.35 -7.43 2.46
C LEU A 35 -1.86 -8.28 3.63
N SER A 36 -1.28 -9.48 3.75
CA SER A 36 -1.67 -10.47 4.75
C SER A 36 -1.17 -10.07 6.14
N THR A 37 -2.05 -10.14 7.15
CA THR A 37 -1.66 -9.98 8.55
C THR A 37 -1.27 -11.35 9.10
N ARG A 38 -0.04 -11.50 9.60
CA ARG A 38 0.53 -12.78 10.06
C ARG A 38 1.09 -12.65 11.47
N TYR A 39 0.67 -13.54 12.36
CA TYR A 39 1.34 -13.74 13.64
C TYR A 39 2.45 -14.77 13.54
N ILE A 40 3.65 -14.40 13.93
CA ILE A 40 4.79 -15.28 14.06
C ILE A 40 5.07 -15.48 15.56
N PRO A 41 5.02 -16.72 16.08
CA PRO A 41 5.34 -16.99 17.48
C PRO A 41 6.85 -16.90 17.72
N SER A 42 7.22 -16.65 18.98
CA SER A 42 8.61 -16.79 19.42
C SER A 42 9.06 -18.25 19.26
N SER A 43 10.32 -18.45 18.88
CA SER A 43 10.89 -19.78 18.66
C SER A 43 12.28 -19.89 19.28
N ILE A 44 12.64 -21.11 19.69
CA ILE A 44 14.02 -21.51 19.98
C ILE A 44 14.45 -22.42 18.84
N ASN A 45 15.45 -22.00 18.09
CA ASN A 45 15.95 -22.69 16.92
C ASN A 45 17.22 -23.49 17.27
N SER A 46 17.45 -24.58 16.57
CA SER A 46 18.68 -25.37 16.74
C SER A 46 19.91 -24.56 16.33
N LEU A 47 21.04 -24.87 16.98
CA LEU A 47 22.34 -24.30 16.62
C LEU A 47 22.64 -24.54 15.14
N ASN A 48 23.21 -23.54 14.47
CA ASN A 48 23.53 -23.55 13.04
C ASN A 48 22.34 -23.75 12.09
N SER A 49 21.10 -23.67 12.59
CA SER A 49 19.93 -23.65 11.72
C SER A 49 19.96 -22.46 10.76
N LYS A 50 19.22 -22.62 9.67
CA LYS A 50 19.09 -21.62 8.62
C LYS A 50 17.64 -21.24 8.42
N VAL A 51 17.43 -20.05 7.90
CA VAL A 51 16.11 -19.56 7.49
C VAL A 51 16.17 -19.16 6.02
N LYS A 52 15.21 -19.67 5.24
CA LYS A 52 15.03 -19.27 3.84
C LYS A 52 14.29 -17.93 3.81
N ALA A 53 15.03 -16.86 3.53
CA ALA A 53 14.47 -15.55 3.19
C ALA A 53 13.91 -15.59 1.75
N THR A 54 13.43 -14.46 1.24
CA THR A 54 12.72 -14.42 -0.05
C THR A 54 13.57 -14.99 -1.20
N HIS A 55 14.83 -14.56 -1.33
CA HIS A 55 15.73 -15.01 -2.41
C HIS A 55 16.87 -15.89 -1.92
N ILE A 56 17.43 -15.60 -0.76
CA ILE A 56 18.60 -16.28 -0.20
C ILE A 56 18.30 -17.06 1.07
N GLU A 57 19.25 -17.86 1.53
CA GLU A 57 19.19 -18.54 2.82
C GLU A 57 20.26 -17.97 3.74
N ILE A 58 19.91 -17.66 4.99
CA ILE A 58 20.83 -17.07 5.98
C ILE A 58 20.89 -17.91 7.25
N HIS A 59 21.91 -17.68 8.08
CA HIS A 59 21.98 -18.28 9.40
C HIS A 59 20.86 -17.72 10.29
N GLN A 60 20.18 -18.62 10.99
CA GLN A 60 19.15 -18.27 11.94
C GLN A 60 19.77 -18.06 13.33
N VAL A 61 19.15 -17.17 14.11
CA VAL A 61 19.53 -16.94 15.52
C VAL A 61 18.88 -17.98 16.44
N GLU A 62 19.48 -18.21 17.60
CA GLU A 62 18.98 -19.19 18.57
C GLU A 62 17.55 -18.88 19.03
N LYS A 63 17.24 -17.60 19.28
CA LYS A 63 15.93 -17.17 19.80
C LYS A 63 15.33 -16.10 18.92
N THR A 64 14.04 -16.26 18.61
CA THR A 64 13.25 -15.23 17.93
C THR A 64 12.09 -14.77 18.80
N TYR A 65 11.74 -13.50 18.68
CA TYR A 65 10.60 -12.87 19.32
C TYR A 65 9.31 -13.10 18.54
N SER A 66 8.18 -13.04 19.24
CA SER A 66 6.88 -13.06 18.56
C SER A 66 6.61 -11.70 17.93
N CYS A 67 5.99 -11.70 16.76
CA CYS A 67 5.65 -10.48 16.03
C CYS A 67 4.36 -10.62 15.21
N ILE A 68 3.76 -9.47 14.88
CA ILE A 68 2.70 -9.35 13.89
C ILE A 68 3.27 -8.62 12.69
N LEU A 69 3.14 -9.24 11.53
CA LEU A 69 3.65 -8.79 10.25
C LEU A 69 2.50 -8.44 9.31
N PHE A 70 2.66 -7.35 8.57
CA PHE A 70 1.82 -7.00 7.43
C PHE A 70 2.63 -7.26 6.17
N SER A 71 2.37 -8.40 5.55
CA SER A 71 3.23 -8.96 4.52
C SER A 71 2.53 -9.05 3.18
N PRO A 72 3.17 -8.60 2.10
CA PRO A 72 2.80 -9.05 0.77
C PRO A 72 2.77 -10.57 0.75
N THR A 73 1.85 -11.11 -0.01
CA THR A 73 1.67 -12.56 -0.04
C THR A 73 2.80 -13.18 -0.87
N ASN A 74 3.27 -14.36 -0.49
CA ASN A 74 4.32 -15.13 -1.18
C ASN A 74 5.76 -14.62 -1.03
N ILE A 75 6.03 -13.78 -0.03
CA ILE A 75 7.40 -13.43 0.36
C ILE A 75 7.66 -13.81 1.82
N PHE A 76 8.94 -13.95 2.19
CA PHE A 76 9.33 -14.20 3.57
C PHE A 76 9.03 -12.96 4.45
N GLY A 77 9.39 -11.78 3.94
CA GLY A 77 9.39 -10.51 4.64
C GLY A 77 8.04 -9.85 4.93
N ALA A 78 8.08 -8.57 5.31
CA ALA A 78 6.93 -7.73 5.59
C ALA A 78 7.18 -6.27 5.21
N GLU A 79 6.13 -5.52 4.85
CA GLU A 79 6.22 -4.06 4.62
C GLU A 79 6.28 -3.29 5.95
N MET A 80 5.67 -3.87 7.00
CA MET A 80 5.64 -3.32 8.34
C MET A 80 5.23 -4.35 9.38
N GLY A 81 5.44 -4.04 10.65
CA GLY A 81 5.00 -4.87 11.75
C GLY A 81 5.45 -4.36 13.11
N PHE A 82 5.13 -5.15 14.13
CA PHE A 82 5.51 -4.89 15.52
C PHE A 82 5.76 -6.19 16.28
N ASN A 83 6.62 -6.15 17.30
CA ASN A 83 6.95 -7.33 18.10
C ASN A 83 6.57 -7.20 19.58
N CYS A 84 6.76 -8.28 20.33
CA CYS A 84 6.38 -8.35 21.75
C CYS A 84 7.15 -7.40 22.67
N HIS A 85 8.21 -6.73 22.17
CA HIS A 85 8.96 -5.73 22.91
C HIS A 85 8.48 -4.29 22.63
N GLY A 86 7.45 -4.13 21.78
CA GLY A 86 6.95 -2.82 21.39
C GLY A 86 7.78 -2.14 20.30
N LEU A 87 8.74 -2.84 19.70
CA LEU A 87 9.45 -2.36 18.52
C LEU A 87 8.50 -2.39 17.31
N VAL A 88 8.37 -1.25 16.64
CA VAL A 88 7.58 -1.09 15.41
C VAL A 88 8.51 -0.72 14.27
N VAL A 89 8.31 -1.35 13.11
CA VAL A 89 9.17 -1.16 11.94
C VAL A 89 8.32 -1.00 10.68
N GLY A 90 8.69 -0.06 9.81
CA GLY A 90 8.21 0.04 8.44
C GLY A 90 9.34 0.40 7.48
N ASN A 91 9.19 0.06 6.20
CA ASN A 91 10.17 0.39 5.17
C ASN A 91 9.56 1.10 3.95
N GLU A 92 10.43 1.71 3.17
CA GLU A 92 10.13 2.41 1.93
C GLU A 92 11.11 1.99 0.83
N ALA A 93 10.63 1.86 -0.41
CA ALA A 93 11.49 1.66 -1.56
C ALA A 93 12.29 2.93 -1.89
N LEU A 94 13.60 2.80 -2.06
CA LEU A 94 14.53 3.83 -2.53
C LEU A 94 15.04 3.50 -3.92
N PHE A 95 14.91 4.46 -4.82
CA PHE A 95 15.38 4.34 -6.20
C PHE A 95 16.70 5.09 -6.37
N THR A 96 17.76 4.36 -6.70
CA THR A 96 19.13 4.88 -6.70
C THR A 96 19.85 4.59 -8.01
N LYS A 97 20.91 5.36 -8.29
CA LYS A 97 21.83 5.12 -9.41
C LYS A 97 22.52 3.76 -9.31
N ILE A 98 22.81 3.29 -8.09
CA ILE A 98 23.30 1.94 -7.83
C ILE A 98 22.17 0.92 -8.07
N PRO A 99 22.39 -0.12 -8.89
CA PRO A 99 21.39 -1.15 -9.14
C PRO A 99 21.28 -2.16 -7.97
N SER A 100 20.09 -2.73 -7.76
CA SER A 100 19.80 -3.73 -6.73
C SER A 100 19.33 -5.08 -7.32
N TYR A 101 19.89 -5.48 -8.46
CA TYR A 101 19.43 -6.66 -9.21
C TYR A 101 19.88 -8.00 -8.62
N ASN A 102 20.99 -8.01 -7.89
CA ASN A 102 21.55 -9.23 -7.33
C ASN A 102 20.68 -9.74 -6.18
N ASP A 103 20.54 -11.06 -6.09
CA ASP A 103 19.81 -11.69 -4.99
C ASP A 103 20.52 -11.41 -3.66
N GLY A 104 19.76 -10.90 -2.70
CA GLY A 104 20.18 -10.60 -1.35
C GLY A 104 18.97 -10.60 -0.42
N LEU A 105 19.09 -9.93 0.72
CA LEU A 105 17.93 -9.64 1.56
C LEU A 105 17.14 -8.47 0.98
N THR A 106 15.83 -8.65 0.78
CA THR A 106 14.96 -7.53 0.41
C THR A 106 14.74 -6.62 1.63
N GLY A 107 14.32 -5.36 1.41
CA GLY A 107 13.91 -4.49 2.51
C GLY A 107 12.85 -5.13 3.40
N MET A 108 11.89 -5.82 2.78
CA MET A 108 10.84 -6.53 3.51
C MET A 108 11.38 -7.70 4.34
N ASP A 109 12.39 -8.43 3.85
CA ASP A 109 13.05 -9.47 4.64
C ASP A 109 13.71 -8.88 5.89
N LEU A 110 14.38 -7.74 5.73
CA LEU A 110 15.05 -7.04 6.83
C LEU A 110 14.04 -6.56 7.89
N VAL A 111 12.88 -6.04 7.50
CA VAL A 111 11.79 -5.68 8.45
C VAL A 111 11.42 -6.87 9.32
N ARG A 112 11.17 -8.04 8.71
CA ARG A 112 10.80 -9.25 9.45
C ARG A 112 11.94 -9.71 10.37
N LEU A 113 13.16 -9.78 9.85
CA LEU A 113 14.32 -10.25 10.63
C LEU A 113 14.57 -9.35 11.83
N VAL A 114 14.47 -8.02 11.69
CA VAL A 114 14.57 -7.09 12.82
C VAL A 114 13.50 -7.39 13.87
N LEU A 115 12.24 -7.51 13.46
CA LEU A 115 11.14 -7.77 14.38
C LEU A 115 11.27 -9.11 15.11
N GLU A 116 11.82 -10.14 14.46
CA GLU A 116 12.10 -11.44 15.06
C GLU A 116 13.34 -11.44 15.96
N ARG A 117 14.29 -10.51 15.81
CA ARG A 117 15.63 -10.62 16.44
C ARG A 117 15.98 -9.51 17.41
N CYS A 118 15.28 -8.37 17.36
CA CYS A 118 15.64 -7.16 18.09
C CYS A 118 14.55 -6.76 19.08
N SER A 119 14.96 -6.24 20.24
CA SER A 119 14.05 -5.71 21.26
C SER A 119 13.91 -4.18 21.20
N THR A 120 14.86 -3.49 20.57
CA THR A 120 14.89 -2.03 20.45
C THR A 120 15.15 -1.57 19.02
N SER A 121 14.81 -0.32 18.72
CA SER A 121 15.05 0.33 17.43
C SER A 121 16.56 0.46 17.13
N ARG A 122 17.38 0.66 18.17
CA ARG A 122 18.85 0.68 18.05
C ARG A 122 19.44 -0.68 17.68
N GLU A 123 18.98 -1.74 18.33
CA GLU A 123 19.35 -3.11 17.95
C GLU A 123 18.90 -3.39 16.51
N GLY A 124 17.69 -2.97 16.14
CA GLY A 124 17.18 -3.12 14.78
C GLY A 124 18.02 -2.41 13.72
N LYS A 125 18.47 -1.18 13.99
CA LYS A 125 19.43 -0.46 13.13
C LYS A 125 20.71 -1.26 12.92
N ASN A 126 21.31 -1.74 14.01
CA ASN A 126 22.56 -2.52 13.96
C ASN A 126 22.38 -3.85 13.20
N GLU A 127 21.25 -4.54 13.41
CA GLU A 127 20.93 -5.80 12.72
C GLU A 127 20.76 -5.58 11.21
N ILE A 128 20.07 -4.51 10.78
CA ILE A 128 19.97 -4.16 9.35
C ILE A 128 21.36 -4.00 8.73
N ILE A 129 22.22 -3.20 9.36
CA ILE A 129 23.58 -2.93 8.87
C ILE A 129 24.40 -4.22 8.80
N SER A 130 24.36 -5.02 9.87
CA SER A 130 25.06 -6.32 9.96
C SER A 130 24.63 -7.28 8.85
N LEU A 131 23.32 -7.42 8.66
CA LEU A 131 22.74 -8.31 7.66
C LEU A 131 23.07 -7.87 6.23
N ILE A 132 22.96 -6.59 5.93
CA ILE A 132 23.33 -6.04 4.62
C ILE A 132 24.83 -6.24 4.35
N ASN A 133 25.69 -6.00 5.32
CA ASN A 133 27.13 -6.19 5.16
C ASN A 133 27.49 -7.65 4.85
N LYS A 134 26.86 -8.59 5.57
CA LYS A 134 27.13 -10.03 5.47
C LYS A 134 26.50 -10.68 4.24
N TYR A 135 25.25 -10.37 3.95
CA TYR A 135 24.44 -11.08 2.96
C TYR A 135 24.07 -10.25 1.73
N GLY A 136 24.35 -8.93 1.75
CA GLY A 136 23.89 -8.01 0.71
C GLY A 136 22.39 -7.74 0.76
N GLN A 137 21.96 -6.81 -0.09
CA GLN A 137 20.54 -6.51 -0.32
C GLN A 137 20.22 -6.44 -1.80
N GLY A 138 18.97 -6.75 -2.14
CA GLY A 138 18.48 -6.73 -3.51
C GLY A 138 17.55 -7.90 -3.82
N GLY A 139 17.28 -8.10 -5.11
CA GLY A 139 16.36 -9.11 -5.61
C GLY A 139 14.97 -8.57 -5.94
N ASN A 140 14.17 -9.38 -6.63
CA ASN A 140 12.86 -8.94 -7.13
C ASN A 140 11.86 -8.77 -5.98
N CYS A 141 11.29 -7.57 -5.86
CA CYS A 141 10.28 -7.20 -4.86
C CYS A 141 8.87 -7.05 -5.45
N GLY A 142 8.71 -7.25 -6.76
CA GLY A 142 7.46 -7.02 -7.47
C GLY A 142 6.57 -8.26 -7.58
N PHE A 143 5.26 -8.02 -7.68
CA PHE A 143 4.24 -9.07 -7.66
C PHE A 143 3.95 -9.64 -9.06
N THR A 144 3.51 -8.81 -10.00
CA THR A 144 3.21 -9.19 -11.39
C THR A 144 4.34 -8.86 -12.36
N SER A 145 5.28 -8.02 -11.94
CA SER A 145 6.38 -7.55 -12.77
C SER A 145 7.65 -7.40 -11.94
N LYS A 146 8.81 -7.45 -12.59
CA LYS A 146 10.09 -7.26 -11.91
C LYS A 146 10.19 -5.83 -11.34
N PHE A 147 10.53 -5.73 -10.06
CA PHE A 147 10.67 -4.46 -9.36
C PHE A 147 11.84 -4.53 -8.38
N TYR A 148 12.80 -3.61 -8.53
CA TYR A 148 14.06 -3.63 -7.79
C TYR A 148 14.31 -2.24 -7.20
N TYR A 149 14.67 -2.21 -5.92
CA TYR A 149 14.98 -1.00 -5.16
C TYR A 149 15.94 -1.30 -3.99
N HIS A 150 16.51 -0.27 -3.38
CA HIS A 150 17.08 -0.33 -2.02
C HIS A 150 16.05 0.16 -1.01
N SER A 151 16.34 0.19 0.29
CA SER A 151 15.32 0.51 1.29
C SER A 151 15.72 1.61 2.27
N SER A 152 14.73 2.43 2.61
CA SER A 152 14.67 3.28 3.81
C SER A 152 13.85 2.57 4.87
N PHE A 153 14.20 2.73 6.13
CA PHE A 153 13.54 2.12 7.27
C PHE A 153 13.25 3.17 8.32
N LEU A 154 12.08 3.09 8.96
CA LEU A 154 11.77 3.80 10.19
C LEU A 154 11.45 2.77 11.28
N LEU A 155 12.26 2.77 12.34
CA LEU A 155 12.12 1.90 13.50
C LEU A 155 11.85 2.77 14.72
N VAL A 156 10.91 2.36 15.57
CA VAL A 156 10.60 3.10 16.81
C VAL A 156 10.30 2.13 17.94
N ASP A 157 10.72 2.51 19.15
CA ASP A 157 10.36 1.87 20.41
C ASP A 157 9.91 2.94 21.42
N SER A 158 9.74 2.57 22.69
CA SER A 158 9.26 3.48 23.75
C SER A 158 10.25 4.57 24.18
N HIS A 159 11.50 4.53 23.71
CA HIS A 159 12.57 5.45 24.10
C HIS A 159 13.03 6.32 22.93
N GLU A 160 13.20 5.72 21.76
CA GLU A 160 13.75 6.40 20.59
C GLU A 160 13.27 5.78 19.28
N GLY A 161 13.63 6.42 18.17
CA GLY A 161 13.52 5.85 16.84
C GLY A 161 14.78 6.04 16.01
N TRP A 162 14.82 5.39 14.86
CA TRP A 162 15.90 5.47 13.90
C TRP A 162 15.35 5.48 12.48
N ILE A 163 15.83 6.41 11.65
CA ILE A 163 15.73 6.32 10.19
C ILE A 163 17.04 5.74 9.65
N ILE A 164 16.98 4.75 8.78
CA ILE A 164 18.14 4.19 8.08
C ILE A 164 17.85 4.17 6.59
N GLU A 165 18.70 4.80 5.77
CA GLU A 165 18.59 4.79 4.31
C GLU A 165 19.82 4.10 3.72
N THR A 166 19.59 3.07 2.91
CA THR A 166 20.65 2.16 2.46
C THR A 166 20.80 2.16 0.95
N VAL A 167 22.03 1.95 0.47
CA VAL A 167 22.36 1.78 -0.96
C VAL A 167 23.50 0.78 -1.11
N GLY A 168 23.26 -0.34 -1.80
CA GLY A 168 24.25 -1.42 -1.88
C GLY A 168 24.60 -1.93 -0.48
N LYS A 169 25.85 -1.78 -0.04
CA LYS A 169 26.25 -2.07 1.35
C LYS A 169 26.34 -0.82 2.24
N GLU A 170 26.17 0.35 1.65
CA GLU A 170 26.35 1.64 2.31
C GLU A 170 25.05 2.10 2.97
N TYR A 171 25.17 2.94 4.00
CA TYR A 171 24.02 3.49 4.71
C TYR A 171 24.31 4.89 5.27
N ALA A 172 23.23 5.64 5.51
CA ALA A 172 23.19 6.74 6.46
C ALA A 172 22.02 6.53 7.44
N ALA A 173 22.18 6.94 8.69
CA ALA A 173 21.19 6.75 9.74
C ALA A 173 21.07 7.96 10.67
N LYS A 174 19.85 8.22 11.12
CA LYS A 174 19.52 9.31 12.04
C LYS A 174 18.76 8.78 13.23
N ARG A 175 19.19 9.17 14.43
CA ARG A 175 18.51 8.93 15.68
C ARG A 175 17.39 9.96 15.88
N ILE A 176 16.25 9.49 16.33
CA ILE A 176 15.04 10.29 16.56
C ILE A 176 14.66 10.18 18.02
N THR A 177 14.59 11.33 18.69
CA THR A 177 14.12 11.41 20.09
C THR A 177 13.01 12.44 20.28
N LYS A 178 12.80 13.33 19.30
CA LYS A 178 11.88 14.47 19.39
C LYS A 178 11.30 14.85 18.03
N GLY A 179 10.18 15.56 18.04
CA GLY A 179 9.57 16.17 16.88
C GLY A 179 8.86 15.19 15.94
N ILE A 180 8.83 15.54 14.66
CA ILE A 180 8.07 14.84 13.62
C ILE A 180 9.03 14.38 12.53
N HIS A 181 8.94 13.10 12.15
CA HIS A 181 9.78 12.53 11.10
C HIS A 181 8.94 11.73 10.13
N THR A 182 9.16 11.93 8.84
CA THR A 182 8.45 11.22 7.77
C THR A 182 9.44 10.76 6.72
N ILE A 183 9.25 9.54 6.21
CA ILE A 183 9.98 8.96 5.08
C ILE A 183 8.97 8.55 4.02
N SER A 184 9.38 8.65 2.76
CA SER A 184 8.64 8.20 1.58
C SER A 184 9.66 7.64 0.58
N ASN A 185 9.29 7.42 -0.68
CA ASN A 185 10.13 6.70 -1.65
C ASN A 185 11.20 7.56 -2.31
N ILE A 186 11.88 8.34 -1.47
CA ILE A 186 12.99 9.22 -1.79
C ILE A 186 14.02 9.08 -0.67
N ILE A 187 15.30 9.30 -1.00
CA ILE A 187 16.31 9.51 0.03
C ILE A 187 15.95 10.82 0.75
N SER A 188 15.72 10.74 2.05
CA SER A 188 15.29 11.83 2.92
C SER A 188 16.47 12.68 3.40
N PHE A 189 17.67 12.11 3.39
CA PHE A 189 18.88 12.77 3.85
C PHE A 189 19.55 13.63 2.77
N GLY A 190 20.02 14.80 3.20
CA GLY A 190 20.69 15.80 2.38
C GLY A 190 22.19 15.83 2.65
N ASN A 191 22.65 16.94 3.25
CA ASN A 191 24.04 17.16 3.65
C ASN A 191 24.40 16.33 4.89
N LEU A 192 25.68 16.33 5.29
CA LEU A 192 26.21 15.53 6.41
C LEU A 192 25.59 15.83 7.77
N ASP A 193 25.04 17.03 7.98
CA ASP A 193 24.35 17.44 9.21
C ASP A 193 22.93 16.86 9.33
N THR A 194 22.44 16.18 8.29
CA THR A 194 21.08 15.63 8.28
C THR A 194 20.96 14.23 8.86
N PHE A 195 22.09 13.57 9.18
CA PHE A 195 22.16 12.22 9.75
C PHE A 195 23.31 12.10 10.77
N ASP A 196 23.22 11.13 11.66
CA ASP A 196 24.14 10.98 12.80
C ASP A 196 25.22 9.92 12.56
N GLU A 197 24.91 8.90 11.75
CA GLU A 197 25.81 7.79 11.42
C GLU A 197 25.79 7.53 9.92
N TYR A 198 26.91 7.08 9.35
CA TYR A 198 27.00 6.65 7.97
C TYR A 198 28.18 5.70 7.76
N SER A 199 28.12 4.85 6.74
CA SER A 199 29.23 3.95 6.42
C SER A 199 30.43 4.71 5.83
N GLU A 200 31.64 4.28 6.16
CA GLU A 200 32.89 4.95 5.74
C GLU A 200 32.98 5.11 4.21
N ASN A 201 32.49 4.13 3.46
CA ASN A 201 32.57 4.10 2.00
C ASN A 201 31.44 4.87 1.29
N LEU A 202 30.40 5.36 1.99
CA LEU A 202 29.29 6.07 1.36
C LEU A 202 29.77 7.29 0.55
N ILE A 203 30.60 8.12 1.17
CA ILE A 203 31.09 9.37 0.56
C ILE A 203 32.18 9.05 -0.46
N GLN A 204 33.10 8.13 -0.13
CA GLN A 204 34.18 7.73 -1.03
C GLN A 204 33.64 7.16 -2.35
N GLN A 205 32.56 6.38 -2.28
CA GLN A 205 31.89 5.86 -3.47
C GLN A 205 31.33 7.00 -4.33
N ALA A 206 30.64 7.98 -3.73
CA ALA A 206 30.11 9.13 -4.46
C ALA A 206 31.20 9.96 -5.15
N ILE A 207 32.33 10.21 -4.48
CA ILE A 207 33.49 10.91 -5.05
C ILE A 207 34.09 10.10 -6.21
N SER A 208 34.32 8.79 -6.00
CA SER A 208 34.89 7.90 -7.03
C SER A 208 34.02 7.80 -8.29
N LYS A 209 32.71 8.00 -8.15
CA LYS A 209 31.73 8.03 -9.25
C LYS A 209 31.57 9.42 -9.87
N GLY A 210 32.24 10.43 -9.35
CA GLY A 210 32.12 11.82 -9.81
C GLY A 210 30.75 12.44 -9.54
N TRP A 211 30.01 11.94 -8.53
CA TRP A 211 28.71 12.50 -8.14
C TRP A 211 28.82 13.67 -7.16
N CYS A 212 29.97 13.81 -6.52
CA CYS A 212 30.44 14.99 -5.78
C CYS A 212 31.98 15.06 -5.89
N HIS A 213 32.56 16.20 -5.52
CA HIS A 213 33.99 16.47 -5.61
C HIS A 213 34.75 16.18 -4.32
N SER A 214 34.07 16.26 -3.17
CA SER A 214 34.67 16.24 -1.84
C SER A 214 33.68 15.69 -0.80
N LYS A 215 34.06 15.75 0.48
CA LYS A 215 33.16 15.41 1.59
C LYS A 215 32.20 16.56 1.89
N GLU A 216 32.67 17.79 1.72
CA GLU A 216 31.98 19.03 2.07
C GLU A 216 30.80 19.34 1.16
N ASP A 217 30.86 18.91 -0.11
CA ASP A 217 29.79 19.05 -1.10
C ASP A 217 28.89 17.80 -1.21
N PHE A 218 29.11 16.78 -0.37
CA PHE A 218 28.30 15.57 -0.39
C PHE A 218 26.85 15.87 0.02
N HIS A 219 25.91 15.44 -0.82
CA HIS A 219 24.49 15.48 -0.53
C HIS A 219 23.85 14.16 -0.93
N PHE A 220 23.44 13.33 0.04
CA PHE A 220 23.09 11.92 -0.16
C PHE A 220 22.04 11.73 -1.26
N GLN A 221 20.88 12.40 -1.15
CA GLN A 221 19.84 12.30 -2.18
C GLN A 221 20.30 12.72 -3.58
N LYS A 222 21.05 13.82 -3.72
CA LYS A 222 21.52 14.32 -5.03
C LYS A 222 22.55 13.37 -5.65
N CYS A 223 23.49 12.89 -4.84
CA CYS A 223 24.52 11.97 -5.31
C CYS A 223 23.91 10.65 -5.79
N TYR A 224 22.97 10.07 -5.03
CA TYR A 224 22.49 8.71 -5.26
C TYR A 224 21.16 8.59 -6.01
N SER A 225 20.32 9.63 -6.06
CA SER A 225 19.03 9.63 -6.77
C SER A 225 18.85 10.81 -7.71
N GLY A 226 19.82 11.75 -7.75
CA GLY A 226 19.79 12.91 -8.62
C GLY A 226 20.05 12.60 -10.09
N LEU A 227 20.15 13.66 -10.88
CA LEU A 227 20.42 13.59 -12.32
C LEU A 227 21.73 12.84 -12.59
N SER A 228 21.78 12.08 -13.68
CA SER A 228 22.98 11.43 -14.20
C SER A 228 22.96 11.53 -15.72
N PHE A 229 24.14 11.63 -16.34
CA PHE A 229 24.30 11.57 -17.79
C PHE A 229 24.29 10.13 -18.33
N TYR A 230 24.41 9.13 -17.45
CA TYR A 230 24.33 7.73 -17.83
C TYR A 230 22.86 7.27 -17.88
N PRO A 231 22.36 6.75 -19.02
CA PRO A 231 20.93 6.46 -19.20
C PRO A 231 20.32 5.53 -18.13
N GLN A 232 21.07 4.50 -17.72
CA GLN A 232 20.59 3.55 -16.71
C GLN A 232 20.52 4.17 -15.31
N GLU A 233 21.50 4.99 -14.93
CA GLU A 233 21.51 5.72 -13.66
C GLU A 233 20.43 6.80 -13.63
N PHE A 234 20.26 7.52 -14.74
CA PHE A 234 19.19 8.49 -14.91
C PHE A 234 17.81 7.83 -14.76
N TYR A 235 17.61 6.67 -15.39
CA TYR A 235 16.37 5.92 -15.25
C TYR A 235 16.16 5.39 -13.84
N ASN A 236 17.18 4.73 -13.26
CA ASN A 236 17.06 4.07 -11.96
C ASN A 236 16.98 5.06 -10.79
N GLY A 237 17.78 6.12 -10.79
CA GLY A 237 17.77 7.15 -9.74
C GLY A 237 16.69 8.18 -10.02
N PHE A 238 16.94 9.05 -11.00
CA PHE A 238 16.15 10.27 -11.20
C PHE A 238 14.69 10.02 -11.63
N LEU A 239 14.47 9.27 -12.71
CA LEU A 239 13.11 9.09 -13.25
C LEU A 239 12.20 8.33 -12.28
N LYS A 240 12.67 7.19 -11.73
CA LYS A 240 11.88 6.41 -10.77
C LYS A 240 11.58 7.19 -9.49
N THR A 241 12.55 7.94 -8.95
CA THR A 241 12.35 8.77 -7.76
C THR A 241 11.27 9.82 -8.02
N ASN A 242 11.36 10.58 -9.12
CA ASN A 242 10.36 11.61 -9.43
C ASN A 242 8.96 11.03 -9.68
N LEU A 243 8.88 9.88 -10.36
CA LEU A 243 7.61 9.23 -10.66
C LEU A 243 6.99 8.51 -9.46
N SER A 244 7.75 8.32 -8.38
CA SER A 244 7.19 7.84 -7.11
C SER A 244 6.31 8.88 -6.41
N CYS A 245 6.50 10.18 -6.71
CA CYS A 245 5.86 11.29 -6.01
C CYS A 245 6.15 11.35 -4.49
N GLY A 246 7.17 10.64 -4.01
CA GLY A 246 7.49 10.58 -2.57
C GLY A 246 7.84 11.95 -1.97
N HIS A 247 8.43 12.87 -2.74
CA HIS A 247 8.72 14.23 -2.26
C HIS A 247 7.45 15.01 -1.90
N ASN A 248 6.45 15.01 -2.80
CA ASN A 248 5.19 15.72 -2.58
C ASN A 248 4.42 15.12 -1.39
N ARG A 249 4.43 13.78 -1.24
CA ARG A 249 3.78 13.08 -0.12
C ARG A 249 4.49 13.32 1.20
N GLN A 250 5.81 13.34 1.20
CA GLN A 250 6.61 13.66 2.39
C GLN A 250 6.34 15.11 2.86
N ILE A 251 6.25 16.07 1.93
CA ILE A 251 5.87 17.45 2.25
C ILE A 251 4.44 17.48 2.81
N ARG A 252 3.48 16.84 2.12
CA ARG A 252 2.08 16.83 2.54
C ARG A 252 1.88 16.25 3.93
N SER A 253 2.51 15.11 4.24
CA SER A 253 2.42 14.48 5.57
C SER A 253 2.99 15.40 6.65
N LYS A 254 4.16 16.01 6.43
CA LYS A 254 4.75 17.00 7.35
C LYS A 254 3.83 18.21 7.56
N GLU A 255 3.27 18.77 6.50
CA GLU A 255 2.33 19.89 6.59
C GLU A 255 1.08 19.55 7.40
N LEU A 256 0.50 18.37 7.18
CA LEU A 256 -0.70 17.94 7.90
C LEU A 256 -0.44 17.74 9.39
N ILE A 257 0.73 17.19 9.76
CA ILE A 257 1.12 17.02 11.16
C ILE A 257 1.40 18.39 11.80
N ASN A 258 2.16 19.26 11.13
CA ASN A 258 2.51 20.60 11.65
C ASN A 258 1.30 21.53 11.84
N LYS A 259 0.16 21.26 11.18
CA LYS A 259 -1.09 22.01 11.38
C LYS A 259 -1.78 21.70 12.70
N LYS A 260 -1.31 20.69 13.45
CA LYS A 260 -1.89 20.25 14.71
C LYS A 260 -1.10 20.83 15.88
N SER A 261 -1.80 21.56 16.77
CA SER A 261 -1.22 22.07 18.02
C SER A 261 -1.04 20.98 19.08
N GLN A 262 -1.88 19.94 19.01
CA GLN A 262 -1.84 18.72 19.80
C GLN A 262 -2.11 17.57 18.83
N PHE A 263 -1.31 16.51 18.90
CA PHE A 263 -1.38 15.40 17.96
C PHE A 263 -1.81 14.10 18.66
N ASN A 264 -2.83 13.43 18.13
CA ASN A 264 -3.30 12.15 18.66
C ASN A 264 -3.45 11.08 17.56
N VAL A 265 -3.88 9.88 17.98
CA VAL A 265 -4.03 8.71 17.09
C VAL A 265 -5.05 8.93 15.95
N ILE A 266 -6.13 9.67 16.21
CA ILE A 266 -7.15 9.96 15.19
C ILE A 266 -6.60 10.93 14.13
N ASP A 267 -5.73 11.86 14.52
CA ASP A 267 -5.02 12.71 13.56
C ASP A 267 -4.16 11.88 12.62
N MET A 268 -3.45 10.87 13.14
CA MET A 268 -2.68 9.94 12.31
C MET A 268 -3.58 9.14 11.37
N PHE A 269 -4.74 8.64 11.84
CA PHE A 269 -5.70 7.96 10.96
C PHE A 269 -6.12 8.85 9.79
N ASN A 270 -6.42 10.13 10.07
CA ASN A 270 -6.85 11.08 9.06
C ASN A 270 -5.75 11.44 8.06
N ILE A 271 -4.49 11.52 8.51
CA ILE A 271 -3.35 11.76 7.61
C ILE A 271 -3.17 10.60 6.64
N LEU A 272 -3.22 9.36 7.15
CA LEU A 272 -3.12 8.17 6.29
C LEU A 272 -4.28 8.03 5.29
N ARG A 273 -5.36 8.81 5.48
CA ARG A 273 -6.53 8.90 4.59
C ARG A 273 -6.50 10.09 3.63
N ASP A 274 -5.49 10.95 3.70
CA ASP A 274 -5.51 12.22 2.96
C ASP A 274 -5.50 12.03 1.44
N HIS A 275 -6.36 12.80 0.76
CA HIS A 275 -6.50 12.86 -0.70
C HIS A 275 -6.21 14.25 -1.30
N GLN A 276 -5.52 15.13 -0.57
CA GLN A 276 -5.17 16.53 -0.91
C GLN A 276 -6.33 17.44 -1.37
N TYR A 277 -6.93 17.19 -2.53
CA TYR A 277 -7.72 18.15 -3.31
C TYR A 277 -9.22 17.83 -3.44
N SER A 278 -9.69 16.61 -3.14
CA SER A 278 -11.13 16.32 -3.22
C SER A 278 -11.63 15.28 -2.24
N LYS A 279 -12.64 15.67 -1.47
CA LYS A 279 -13.48 14.77 -0.67
C LYS A 279 -14.61 14.13 -1.49
N SER A 280 -14.82 14.59 -2.73
CA SER A 280 -15.94 14.17 -3.58
C SER A 280 -15.53 13.25 -4.73
N LYS A 281 -14.24 13.05 -4.96
CA LYS A 281 -13.75 12.18 -6.02
C LYS A 281 -12.50 11.47 -5.52
N LEU A 282 -12.48 10.15 -5.72
CA LEU A 282 -11.33 9.28 -5.43
C LEU A 282 -10.11 9.59 -6.31
N SER A 283 -10.32 10.37 -7.38
CA SER A 283 -9.31 10.77 -8.33
C SER A 283 -9.74 12.02 -9.08
N ASP A 284 -8.93 13.08 -9.02
CA ASP A 284 -9.12 14.28 -9.84
C ASP A 284 -8.20 14.30 -11.08
N GLY A 285 -7.29 13.34 -11.22
CA GLY A 285 -6.34 13.29 -12.33
C GLY A 285 -5.60 11.98 -12.52
N LEU A 286 -4.83 11.92 -13.62
CA LEU A 286 -3.97 10.79 -13.98
C LEU A 286 -2.68 10.72 -13.15
N THR A 287 -2.28 11.83 -12.53
CA THR A 287 -0.99 12.00 -11.83
C THR A 287 -1.14 12.28 -10.34
N ASP A 288 -2.36 12.36 -9.82
CA ASP A 288 -2.59 12.63 -8.40
C ASP A 288 -2.22 11.39 -7.58
N ILE A 289 -1.10 11.49 -6.87
CA ILE A 289 -0.57 10.44 -6.00
C ILE A 289 -0.62 10.97 -4.55
N ASN A 290 -1.71 10.59 -3.88
CA ASN A 290 -2.04 10.99 -2.52
C ASN A 290 -1.44 10.04 -1.47
N ILE A 291 -1.46 10.44 -0.20
CA ILE A 291 -1.05 9.59 0.93
C ILE A 291 -1.92 8.32 0.98
N CYS A 292 -3.24 8.47 0.86
CA CYS A 292 -4.14 7.36 0.60
C CYS A 292 -4.19 7.09 -0.91
N MET A 293 -3.42 6.11 -1.39
CA MET A 293 -3.29 5.83 -2.81
C MET A 293 -4.46 4.98 -3.31
N HIS A 294 -5.21 5.49 -4.29
CA HIS A 294 -6.23 4.73 -5.02
C HIS A 294 -5.72 4.31 -6.39
N ALA A 295 -5.93 3.04 -6.72
CA ALA A 295 -5.75 2.54 -8.07
C ALA A 295 -6.81 3.13 -9.01
N SER A 296 -6.42 3.39 -10.26
CA SER A 296 -7.26 3.97 -11.29
C SER A 296 -6.72 3.61 -12.68
N PHE A 297 -7.19 4.32 -13.71
CA PHE A 297 -6.75 4.08 -15.08
C PHE A 297 -5.22 4.27 -15.23
N GLY A 298 -4.58 3.30 -15.90
CA GLY A 298 -3.14 3.29 -16.17
C GLY A 298 -2.70 4.28 -17.26
N PRO A 299 -1.39 4.35 -17.58
CA PRO A 299 -0.30 3.48 -17.14
C PRO A 299 0.36 3.89 -15.81
N ILE A 300 -0.12 4.95 -15.14
CA ILE A 300 0.52 5.54 -13.96
C ILE A 300 -0.10 5.05 -12.64
N ARG A 301 -1.42 4.86 -12.57
CA ARG A 301 -2.14 4.61 -11.31
C ARG A 301 -2.61 3.17 -11.13
N PHE A 302 -1.71 2.19 -11.22
CA PHE A 302 -2.08 0.77 -11.06
C PHE A 302 -1.82 0.19 -9.65
N ASN A 303 -1.40 1.03 -8.71
CA ASN A 303 -1.13 0.68 -7.33
C ASN A 303 -2.14 1.33 -6.38
N GLN A 304 -2.32 0.74 -5.21
CA GLN A 304 -3.21 1.23 -4.16
C GLN A 304 -2.64 0.96 -2.78
N THR A 305 -3.10 1.71 -1.78
CA THR A 305 -2.87 1.35 -0.38
C THR A 305 -3.57 0.03 -0.07
N THR A 306 -2.78 -0.98 0.26
CA THR A 306 -3.26 -2.35 0.51
C THR A 306 -3.38 -2.69 1.99
N GLY A 307 -2.82 -1.85 2.86
CA GLY A 307 -3.01 -1.88 4.29
C GLY A 307 -2.29 -0.73 4.99
N SER A 308 -2.76 -0.41 6.19
CA SER A 308 -2.26 0.69 7.00
C SER A 308 -2.10 0.25 8.45
N LEU A 309 -1.06 0.76 9.11
CA LEU A 309 -0.74 0.52 10.51
C LEU A 309 -0.52 1.86 11.22
N VAL A 310 -1.12 2.01 12.40
CA VAL A 310 -0.83 3.09 13.34
C VAL A 310 -0.54 2.48 14.69
N SER A 311 0.60 2.81 15.30
CA SER A 311 0.97 2.29 16.61
C SER A 311 1.10 3.43 17.60
N VAL A 312 0.45 3.29 18.75
CA VAL A 312 0.57 4.17 19.91
C VAL A 312 1.47 3.47 20.91
N ILE A 313 2.67 4.01 21.12
CA ILE A 313 3.73 3.41 21.93
C ILE A 313 3.90 4.27 23.20
N PRO A 314 3.45 3.79 24.36
CA PRO A 314 3.60 4.52 25.62
C PRO A 314 5.07 4.73 25.98
N THR A 315 5.40 5.90 26.52
CA THR A 315 6.71 6.20 27.14
C THR A 315 6.70 5.97 28.65
N VAL A 316 5.50 5.84 29.23
CA VAL A 316 5.29 5.60 30.67
C VAL A 316 5.34 4.10 30.95
N LYS A 317 5.97 3.73 32.07
CA LYS A 317 5.99 2.34 32.57
C LYS A 317 4.58 1.86 32.90
N ASN A 318 4.35 0.55 32.83
CA ASN A 318 3.07 -0.11 33.13
C ASN A 318 1.97 0.11 32.08
N GLN A 319 2.35 0.48 30.85
CA GLN A 319 1.44 0.54 29.70
C GLN A 319 2.03 -0.22 28.53
N ILE A 320 1.18 -0.92 27.80
CA ILE A 320 1.57 -1.65 26.60
C ILE A 320 1.21 -0.87 25.33
N PRO A 321 1.99 -1.03 24.25
CA PRO A 321 1.65 -0.48 22.95
C PRO A 321 0.28 -0.95 22.45
N THR A 322 -0.45 -0.04 21.82
CA THR A 322 -1.70 -0.36 21.12
C THR A 322 -1.48 -0.15 19.62
N HIS A 323 -1.73 -1.20 18.84
CA HIS A 323 -1.54 -1.16 17.39
C HIS A 323 -2.89 -1.19 16.70
N TYR A 324 -3.13 -0.24 15.81
CA TYR A 324 -4.34 -0.14 15.02
C TYR A 324 -4.01 -0.48 13.57
N ALA A 325 -4.68 -1.47 13.02
CA ALA A 325 -4.45 -1.89 11.64
C ALA A 325 -5.75 -1.95 10.85
N THR A 326 -5.69 -1.57 9.58
CA THR A 326 -6.81 -1.77 8.66
C THR A 326 -6.96 -3.24 8.28
N CYS A 327 -5.84 -3.98 8.17
CA CYS A 327 -5.78 -5.36 7.63
C CYS A 327 -6.44 -5.52 6.24
N THR A 328 -6.82 -4.42 5.60
CA THR A 328 -7.56 -4.34 4.34
C THR A 328 -7.14 -3.08 3.58
N SER A 329 -7.45 -3.04 2.29
CA SER A 329 -7.08 -1.94 1.39
C SER A 329 -7.77 -0.61 1.75
N LEU A 330 -7.16 0.48 1.30
CA LEU A 330 -7.69 1.85 1.31
C LEU A 330 -8.17 2.33 2.69
N PRO A 331 -7.30 2.97 3.51
CA PRO A 331 -7.66 3.39 4.87
C PRO A 331 -8.86 4.33 4.95
N CYS A 332 -9.21 5.05 3.87
CA CYS A 332 -10.39 5.90 3.82
C CYS A 332 -11.71 5.12 3.70
N LEU A 333 -11.66 3.89 3.19
CA LEU A 333 -12.80 2.97 3.07
C LEU A 333 -12.61 1.74 3.97
N SER A 334 -11.71 1.84 4.95
CA SER A 334 -11.44 0.82 5.95
C SER A 334 -11.48 1.42 7.35
N ILE A 335 -11.45 0.54 8.35
CA ILE A 335 -11.53 0.87 9.77
C ILE A 335 -10.27 0.35 10.47
N PHE A 336 -9.61 1.20 11.24
CA PHE A 336 -8.49 0.86 12.09
C PHE A 336 -8.94 0.05 13.31
N LYS A 337 -8.53 -1.23 13.36
CA LYS A 337 -8.92 -2.17 14.41
C LYS A 337 -7.79 -2.32 15.42
N PRO A 338 -8.07 -2.26 16.74
CA PRO A 338 -7.03 -2.36 17.75
C PRO A 338 -6.56 -3.81 17.94
N ILE A 339 -5.25 -3.97 18.05
CA ILE A 339 -4.52 -5.22 18.17
C ILE A 339 -3.45 -5.02 19.24
N TRP A 340 -3.37 -5.98 20.16
CA TRP A 340 -2.30 -6.09 21.13
C TRP A 340 -1.53 -7.37 20.88
N LEU A 341 -0.21 -7.29 20.98
CA LEU A 341 0.67 -8.44 20.93
C LEU A 341 1.11 -8.78 22.34
N ASP A 342 0.24 -9.46 23.05
CA ASP A 342 0.54 -9.98 24.37
C ASP A 342 1.12 -11.41 24.21
N SER A 343 2.24 -11.71 24.87
CA SER A 343 3.07 -12.89 24.60
C SER A 343 2.38 -14.26 24.82
N THR A 344 1.29 -14.34 25.59
CA THR A 344 0.66 -15.63 25.98
C THR A 344 -0.60 -16.08 25.22
N ILE A 345 -1.20 -15.25 24.35
CA ILE A 345 -2.48 -15.54 23.68
C ILE A 345 -2.30 -15.32 22.18
N LYS A 346 -2.64 -16.35 21.39
CA LYS A 346 -2.61 -16.25 19.93
C LYS A 346 -3.66 -15.23 19.47
N PRO A 347 -3.31 -14.33 18.53
CA PRO A 347 -4.27 -13.41 17.95
C PRO A 347 -5.37 -14.17 17.21
N PRO A 348 -6.49 -13.50 16.87
CA PRO A 348 -7.63 -14.10 16.17
C PRO A 348 -7.22 -14.98 14.98
N THR A 349 -8.00 -16.03 14.69
CA THR A 349 -7.63 -17.05 13.69
C THR A 349 -7.32 -16.50 12.31
N PHE A 350 -7.98 -15.43 11.87
CA PHE A 350 -7.71 -14.76 10.58
C PHE A 350 -6.35 -14.03 10.52
N ILE A 351 -5.72 -13.76 11.67
CA ILE A 351 -4.33 -13.26 11.79
C ILE A 351 -3.32 -14.43 11.80
N SER A 352 -3.79 -15.64 12.14
CA SER A 352 -2.96 -16.84 12.32
C SER A 352 -2.95 -17.80 11.11
N SER A 353 -3.79 -17.59 10.10
CA SER A 353 -4.22 -18.65 9.19
C SER A 353 -3.34 -18.93 7.97
N LEU A 354 -2.05 -18.61 7.96
CA LEU A 354 -1.21 -18.85 6.78
C LEU A 354 -0.10 -19.89 6.90
N ASP A 355 0.21 -20.42 8.09
CA ASP A 355 1.39 -21.31 8.24
C ASP A 355 1.05 -22.80 8.49
N LYS A 356 0.32 -23.43 7.57
CA LYS A 356 0.31 -24.92 7.53
C LYS A 356 0.56 -25.59 6.18
N ASN A 357 0.47 -24.91 5.04
CA ASN A 357 0.70 -25.57 3.75
C ASN A 357 1.78 -24.88 2.93
N LYS A 358 2.89 -25.60 2.76
CA LYS A 358 4.11 -25.30 1.97
C LYS A 358 3.90 -25.04 0.46
N ASN A 359 2.70 -24.72 -0.01
CA ASN A 359 2.43 -24.37 -1.41
C ASN A 359 1.80 -22.97 -1.49
N ILE A 360 2.65 -21.99 -1.21
CA ILE A 360 2.31 -20.56 -1.13
C ILE A 360 2.03 -19.95 -2.52
N SER A 361 2.32 -20.62 -3.63
CA SER A 361 2.32 -20.01 -4.96
C SER A 361 0.97 -19.48 -5.49
N ASN A 362 -0.19 -19.93 -4.96
CA ASN A 362 -1.51 -19.60 -5.54
C ASN A 362 -2.43 -18.73 -4.66
N ALA A 363 -2.05 -18.40 -3.41
CA ALA A 363 -2.99 -17.78 -2.47
C ALA A 363 -3.30 -16.28 -2.73
N SER A 364 -2.46 -15.57 -3.49
CA SER A 364 -2.62 -14.11 -3.71
C SER A 364 -3.06 -13.66 -5.07
N PHE A 365 -2.88 -14.47 -6.12
CA PHE A 365 -3.33 -14.07 -7.45
C PHE A 365 -4.84 -14.20 -7.60
N THR A 366 -5.48 -15.05 -6.81
CA THR A 366 -6.88 -15.39 -6.96
C THR A 366 -7.69 -15.01 -5.72
N TYR A 367 -8.89 -14.51 -5.99
CA TYR A 367 -9.91 -14.22 -5.01
C TYR A 367 -10.17 -15.42 -4.09
N SER A 368 -10.34 -15.13 -2.80
CA SER A 368 -10.77 -16.10 -1.80
C SER A 368 -11.77 -15.45 -0.87
N SER A 369 -12.97 -16.02 -0.78
CA SER A 369 -14.01 -15.59 0.16
C SER A 369 -13.62 -15.79 1.63
N ASN A 370 -12.59 -16.61 1.92
CA ASN A 370 -12.10 -16.83 3.27
C ASN A 370 -11.05 -15.80 3.71
N ASN A 371 -10.53 -14.99 2.78
CA ASN A 371 -9.55 -13.96 3.07
C ASN A 371 -10.25 -12.60 3.31
N ILE A 372 -10.05 -12.03 4.50
CA ILE A 372 -10.66 -10.76 4.90
C ILE A 372 -10.28 -9.60 3.96
N TRP A 373 -9.06 -9.60 3.44
CA TRP A 373 -8.60 -8.58 2.50
C TRP A 373 -9.45 -8.63 1.22
N TRP A 374 -9.67 -9.82 0.66
CA TRP A 374 -10.50 -10.00 -0.52
C TRP A 374 -11.97 -9.64 -0.27
N LYS A 375 -12.55 -10.01 0.88
CA LYS A 375 -13.91 -9.56 1.25
C LYS A 375 -14.01 -8.04 1.26
N SER A 376 -13.08 -7.37 1.93
CA SER A 376 -13.04 -5.91 2.01
C SER A 376 -12.80 -5.27 0.63
N GLU A 377 -12.00 -5.89 -0.22
CA GLU A 377 -11.73 -5.40 -1.57
C GLU A 377 -13.00 -5.40 -2.44
N ILE A 378 -13.88 -6.40 -2.30
CA ILE A 378 -15.20 -6.42 -2.96
C ILE A 378 -16.05 -5.23 -2.51
N ILE A 379 -16.16 -5.03 -1.19
CA ILE A 379 -16.94 -3.95 -0.59
C ILE A 379 -16.41 -2.60 -1.08
N THR A 380 -15.10 -2.42 -1.01
CA THR A 380 -14.41 -1.20 -1.44
C THR A 380 -14.69 -0.90 -2.92
N ARG A 381 -14.58 -1.89 -3.80
CA ARG A 381 -14.88 -1.72 -5.23
C ARG A 381 -16.33 -1.37 -5.52
N ASN A 382 -17.28 -1.94 -4.79
CA ASN A 382 -18.69 -1.58 -4.94
C ASN A 382 -18.97 -0.18 -4.38
N VAL A 383 -18.37 0.20 -3.25
CA VAL A 383 -18.48 1.55 -2.69
C VAL A 383 -17.91 2.60 -3.64
N MET A 384 -16.76 2.33 -4.28
CA MET A 384 -16.14 3.26 -5.22
C MET A 384 -17.02 3.61 -6.43
N LYS A 385 -17.98 2.74 -6.80
CA LYS A 385 -18.97 3.02 -7.86
C LYS A 385 -19.99 4.07 -7.47
N TYR A 386 -20.24 4.28 -6.19
CA TYR A 386 -21.25 5.20 -5.67
C TYR A 386 -20.63 6.12 -4.60
N TYR A 387 -19.37 6.49 -4.80
CA TYR A 387 -18.53 7.11 -3.79
C TYR A 387 -19.12 8.42 -3.29
N GLN A 388 -19.54 9.33 -4.18
CA GLN A 388 -20.12 10.63 -3.81
C GLN A 388 -21.38 10.46 -2.97
N LYS A 389 -22.20 9.46 -3.29
CA LYS A 389 -23.43 9.16 -2.56
C LYS A 389 -23.17 8.57 -1.17
N LEU A 390 -22.17 7.70 -1.04
CA LEU A 390 -21.94 6.89 0.16
C LEU A 390 -20.89 7.47 1.13
N ILE A 391 -19.90 8.22 0.64
CA ILE A 391 -18.68 8.50 1.41
C ILE A 391 -18.97 9.24 2.72
N LYS A 392 -19.85 10.25 2.72
CA LYS A 392 -20.16 11.02 3.93
C LYS A 392 -20.74 10.14 5.04
N GLN A 393 -21.63 9.21 4.69
CA GLN A 393 -22.22 8.30 5.65
C GLN A 393 -21.19 7.28 6.16
N ILE A 394 -20.39 6.73 5.24
CA ILE A 394 -19.29 5.81 5.57
C ILE A 394 -18.30 6.47 6.52
N GLU A 395 -17.91 7.72 6.28
CA GLU A 395 -17.03 8.50 7.16
C GLU A 395 -17.63 8.65 8.57
N ILE A 396 -18.90 9.03 8.67
CA ILE A 396 -19.59 9.16 9.98
C ILE A 396 -19.57 7.83 10.74
N GLU A 397 -19.97 6.73 10.10
CA GLU A 397 -20.06 5.42 10.73
C GLU A 397 -18.69 4.86 11.12
N ARG A 398 -17.69 5.01 10.22
CA ARG A 398 -16.29 4.66 10.46
C ARG A 398 -15.73 5.43 11.65
N ASP A 399 -15.86 6.76 11.63
CA ASP A 399 -15.25 7.63 12.63
C ASP A 399 -15.90 7.43 14.01
N LEU A 400 -17.23 7.20 14.05
CA LEU A 400 -17.92 6.82 15.29
C LEU A 400 -17.39 5.49 15.87
N LEU A 401 -17.20 4.47 15.02
CA LEU A 401 -16.70 3.18 15.47
C LEU A 401 -15.24 3.26 15.93
N GLU A 402 -14.39 4.01 15.22
CA GLU A 402 -12.98 4.21 15.57
C GLU A 402 -12.80 5.00 16.86
N ASN A 403 -13.59 6.06 17.07
CA ASN A 403 -13.58 6.80 18.33
C ASN A 403 -13.94 5.90 19.52
N ASN A 404 -14.89 4.99 19.34
CA ASN A 404 -15.23 3.98 20.36
C ASN A 404 -14.06 3.00 20.60
N PHE A 405 -13.40 2.54 19.53
CA PHE A 405 -12.21 1.70 19.64
C PHE A 405 -11.09 2.39 20.39
N VAL A 406 -10.72 3.60 19.98
CA VAL A 406 -9.64 4.37 20.61
C VAL A 406 -9.93 4.66 22.08
N SER A 407 -11.15 5.09 22.40
CA SER A 407 -11.53 5.41 23.78
C SER A 407 -11.43 4.19 24.70
N LYS A 408 -11.88 3.01 24.23
CA LYS A 408 -11.80 1.79 25.03
C LYS A 408 -10.38 1.23 25.10
N SER A 409 -9.63 1.33 24.00
CA SER A 409 -8.22 0.93 23.96
C SER A 409 -7.34 1.69 24.95
N LYS A 410 -7.59 2.99 25.15
CA LYS A 410 -6.90 3.79 26.18
C LYS A 410 -7.09 3.24 27.60
N GLN A 411 -8.24 2.64 27.89
CA GLN A 411 -8.47 1.96 29.17
C GLN A 411 -7.72 0.63 29.22
N LEU A 412 -7.73 -0.11 28.11
CA LEU A 412 -7.16 -1.45 28.00
C LEU A 412 -5.63 -1.50 27.88
N SER A 413 -4.97 -0.38 27.61
CA SER A 413 -3.51 -0.29 27.47
C SER A 413 -2.73 -0.42 28.79
N LEU A 414 -3.42 -0.39 29.93
CA LEU A 414 -2.79 -0.59 31.24
C LEU A 414 -2.32 -2.04 31.41
N GLU A 415 -1.06 -2.24 31.81
CA GLU A 415 -0.45 -3.58 31.96
C GLU A 415 -1.15 -4.46 32.99
N ASN A 416 -1.77 -3.86 34.01
CA ASN A 416 -2.47 -4.59 35.08
C ASN A 416 -3.81 -5.21 34.64
N LEU A 417 -4.30 -4.89 33.43
CA LEU A 417 -5.52 -5.49 32.88
C LEU A 417 -5.23 -6.81 32.18
N SER A 418 -6.24 -7.69 32.13
CA SER A 418 -6.03 -9.05 31.66
C SER A 418 -5.82 -9.10 30.15
N GLN A 419 -4.80 -9.84 29.74
CA GLN A 419 -4.52 -10.14 28.33
C GLN A 419 -5.73 -10.75 27.59
N LYS A 420 -6.54 -11.52 28.31
CA LYS A 420 -7.77 -12.12 27.77
C LYS A 420 -8.79 -11.07 27.34
N GLU A 421 -8.95 -9.99 28.11
CA GLU A 421 -9.86 -8.90 27.78
C GLU A 421 -9.43 -8.15 26.52
N ARG A 422 -8.13 -7.87 26.38
CA ARG A 422 -7.57 -7.24 25.17
C ARG A 422 -7.79 -8.08 23.93
N ASN A 423 -7.45 -9.37 24.00
CA ASN A 423 -7.66 -10.29 22.87
C ASN A 423 -9.15 -10.41 22.50
N GLN A 424 -10.03 -10.51 23.49
CA GLN A 424 -11.48 -10.53 23.25
C GLN A 424 -11.96 -9.20 22.62
N TYR A 425 -11.39 -8.07 23.05
CA TYR A 425 -11.72 -6.77 22.47
C TYR A 425 -11.27 -6.64 21.02
N THR A 426 -10.08 -7.14 20.67
CA THR A 426 -9.63 -7.26 19.28
C THR A 426 -10.62 -8.10 18.47
N ILE A 427 -10.97 -9.32 18.92
CA ILE A 427 -11.95 -10.18 18.22
C ILE A 427 -13.28 -9.44 17.99
N ASN A 428 -13.82 -8.83 19.04
CA ASN A 428 -15.08 -8.10 18.96
C ASN A 428 -15.01 -6.91 18.01
N SER A 429 -13.86 -6.23 17.95
CA SER A 429 -13.64 -5.09 17.05
C SER A 429 -13.68 -5.53 15.59
N PHE A 430 -13.05 -6.66 15.25
CA PHE A 430 -13.12 -7.23 13.90
C PHE A 430 -14.55 -7.66 13.52
N ASN A 431 -15.29 -8.30 14.43
CA ASN A 431 -16.67 -8.69 14.18
C ASN A 431 -17.58 -7.48 13.94
N LYS A 432 -17.41 -6.39 14.70
CA LYS A 432 -18.15 -5.14 14.49
C LYS A 432 -17.86 -4.51 13.13
N VAL A 433 -16.60 -4.56 12.69
CA VAL A 433 -16.21 -4.08 11.36
C VAL A 433 -16.80 -4.96 10.25
N ASP A 434 -16.79 -6.28 10.41
CA ASP A 434 -17.39 -7.21 9.44
C ASP A 434 -18.90 -6.96 9.29
N GLN A 435 -19.61 -6.76 10.41
CA GLN A 435 -21.03 -6.38 10.39
C GLN A 435 -21.26 -5.05 9.65
N LEU A 436 -20.55 -3.98 10.06
CA LEU A 436 -20.74 -2.64 9.47
C LEU A 436 -20.43 -2.63 7.96
N THR A 437 -19.35 -3.29 7.55
CA THR A 437 -18.96 -3.33 6.14
C THR A 437 -19.90 -4.18 5.29
N THR A 438 -20.55 -5.19 5.88
CA THR A 438 -21.64 -5.94 5.23
C THR A 438 -22.86 -5.05 4.99
N GLU A 439 -23.20 -4.15 5.93
CA GLU A 439 -24.24 -3.14 5.73
C GLU A 439 -23.87 -2.13 4.63
N TRP A 440 -22.58 -1.77 4.50
CA TRP A 440 -22.14 -0.95 3.37
C TRP A 440 -22.34 -1.66 2.03
N LEU A 441 -22.04 -2.96 1.97
CA LEU A 441 -22.24 -3.76 0.76
C LEU A 441 -23.71 -3.80 0.33
N SER A 442 -24.64 -4.06 1.24
CA SER A 442 -26.08 -4.11 0.92
C SER A 442 -26.63 -2.77 0.41
N ARG A 443 -26.09 -1.64 0.89
CA ARG A 443 -26.40 -0.30 0.35
C ARG A 443 -25.93 -0.14 -1.09
N THR A 444 -24.75 -0.66 -1.43
CA THR A 444 -24.25 -0.62 -2.82
C THR A 444 -25.09 -1.47 -3.77
N GLU A 445 -25.61 -2.60 -3.30
CA GLU A 445 -26.54 -3.44 -4.08
C GLU A 445 -27.84 -2.68 -4.35
N SER A 446 -28.41 -2.05 -3.32
CA SER A 446 -29.64 -1.24 -3.45
C SER A 446 -29.45 -0.09 -4.46
N LEU A 447 -28.35 0.67 -4.33
CA LEU A 447 -28.02 1.76 -5.25
C LEU A 447 -27.79 1.30 -6.69
N SER A 448 -27.38 0.05 -6.90
CA SER A 448 -27.17 -0.48 -8.25
C SER A 448 -28.45 -0.63 -9.07
N PHE A 449 -29.61 -0.70 -8.41
CA PHE A 449 -30.92 -0.67 -9.06
C PHE A 449 -31.43 0.76 -9.32
N GLU A 450 -30.96 1.74 -8.54
CA GLU A 450 -31.45 3.12 -8.57
C GLU A 450 -30.61 4.04 -9.48
N MET A 451 -29.30 3.81 -9.56
CA MET A 451 -28.38 4.69 -10.28
C MET A 451 -27.22 3.97 -10.95
N LYS A 452 -26.63 4.67 -11.93
CA LYS A 452 -25.43 4.22 -12.62
C LYS A 452 -24.19 4.50 -11.77
N SER A 453 -23.16 3.70 -12.04
CA SER A 453 -21.81 3.89 -11.50
C SER A 453 -21.27 5.30 -11.83
N GLU A 454 -20.65 5.92 -10.83
CA GLU A 454 -19.96 7.21 -10.90
C GLU A 454 -18.55 7.09 -11.50
N LEU A 455 -18.03 5.86 -11.67
CA LEU A 455 -16.73 5.64 -12.28
C LEU A 455 -16.76 5.97 -13.77
N SER A 456 -15.67 6.55 -14.27
CA SER A 456 -15.50 6.74 -15.71
C SER A 456 -15.37 5.40 -16.42
N LEU A 457 -15.66 5.39 -17.72
CA LEU A 457 -15.51 4.20 -18.56
C LEU A 457 -14.12 3.55 -18.44
N CYS A 458 -13.07 4.35 -18.51
CA CYS A 458 -11.70 3.87 -18.41
C CYS A 458 -11.41 3.21 -17.05
N GLN A 459 -11.99 3.73 -15.98
CA GLN A 459 -11.88 3.15 -14.64
C GLN A 459 -12.63 1.81 -14.57
N GLU A 460 -13.87 1.75 -15.05
CA GLU A 460 -14.65 0.50 -15.09
C GLU A 460 -13.94 -0.61 -15.86
N LEU A 461 -13.41 -0.30 -17.05
CA LEU A 461 -12.64 -1.27 -17.85
C LEU A 461 -11.38 -1.74 -17.13
N THR A 462 -10.71 -0.84 -16.40
CA THR A 462 -9.49 -1.18 -15.65
C THR A 462 -9.81 -2.09 -14.47
N TRP A 463 -10.83 -1.75 -13.67
CA TRP A 463 -11.28 -2.57 -12.57
C TRP A 463 -11.83 -3.91 -13.03
N GLU A 464 -12.44 -3.97 -14.21
CA GLU A 464 -12.91 -5.22 -14.80
C GLU A 464 -11.75 -6.12 -15.26
N LYS A 465 -10.71 -5.54 -15.86
CA LYS A 465 -9.47 -6.27 -16.16
C LYS A 465 -8.86 -6.86 -14.89
N TRP A 466 -8.80 -6.09 -13.79
CA TRP A 466 -8.28 -6.58 -12.51
C TRP A 466 -9.21 -7.60 -11.85
N ARG A 467 -10.53 -7.50 -12.02
CA ARG A 467 -11.50 -8.52 -11.59
C ARG A 467 -11.21 -9.86 -12.27
N ILE A 468 -11.09 -9.86 -13.59
CA ILE A 468 -10.82 -11.05 -14.40
C ILE A 468 -9.47 -11.66 -13.99
N PHE A 469 -8.43 -10.83 -13.87
CA PHE A 469 -7.10 -11.27 -13.46
C PHE A 469 -7.13 -11.96 -12.08
N ALA A 470 -7.89 -11.41 -11.13
CA ALA A 470 -8.07 -11.98 -9.79
C ALA A 470 -9.07 -13.14 -9.72
N LYS A 471 -9.72 -13.51 -10.83
CA LYS A 471 -10.84 -14.48 -10.86
C LYS A 471 -11.94 -14.18 -9.84
N ILE A 472 -12.23 -12.89 -9.60
CA ILE A 472 -13.35 -12.49 -8.76
C ILE A 472 -14.66 -12.82 -9.50
N PRO A 473 -15.59 -13.58 -8.89
CA PRO A 473 -16.88 -13.89 -9.50
C PRO A 473 -17.67 -12.61 -9.85
N ASN A 474 -18.37 -12.63 -10.97
CA ASN A 474 -19.01 -11.42 -11.50
C ASN A 474 -20.19 -10.97 -10.62
N GLU A 475 -20.89 -11.92 -10.01
CA GLU A 475 -22.03 -11.72 -9.11
C GLU A 475 -21.69 -10.95 -7.83
N LEU A 476 -20.41 -10.92 -7.42
CA LEU A 476 -19.98 -10.18 -6.22
C LEU A 476 -19.76 -8.69 -6.48
N LEU A 477 -19.73 -8.28 -7.73
CA LEU A 477 -19.55 -6.89 -8.11
C LEU A 477 -20.77 -6.45 -8.91
N THR A 478 -21.34 -5.32 -8.56
CA THR A 478 -22.50 -4.71 -9.24
C THR A 478 -22.11 -4.20 -10.65
N TYR A 479 -21.77 -5.08 -11.58
CA TYR A 479 -21.46 -4.72 -12.96
C TYR A 479 -22.65 -5.03 -13.87
N SER A 480 -23.12 -4.00 -14.59
CA SER A 480 -24.06 -4.17 -15.68
C SER A 480 -23.36 -4.81 -16.89
N LYS A 481 -23.57 -6.11 -17.12
CA LYS A 481 -23.06 -6.85 -18.31
C LYS A 481 -23.42 -6.16 -19.63
N ALA A 482 -24.61 -5.56 -19.70
CA ALA A 482 -25.10 -4.86 -20.89
C ALA A 482 -24.34 -3.57 -21.18
N GLU A 483 -23.80 -2.91 -20.16
CA GLU A 483 -23.06 -1.66 -20.33
C GLU A 483 -21.62 -1.90 -20.78
N TYR A 484 -20.96 -2.95 -20.25
CA TYR A 484 -19.62 -3.36 -20.65
C TYR A 484 -19.53 -3.61 -22.17
N PHE A 485 -20.48 -4.38 -22.72
CA PHE A 485 -20.49 -4.70 -24.15
C PHE A 485 -20.72 -3.46 -25.02
N LYS A 486 -21.66 -2.59 -24.63
CA LYS A 486 -21.93 -1.31 -25.30
C LYS A 486 -20.70 -0.40 -25.31
N LYS A 487 -20.03 -0.32 -24.16
CA LYS A 487 -18.88 0.54 -23.93
C LYS A 487 -17.60 0.04 -24.62
N LEU A 488 -17.38 -1.27 -24.67
CA LEU A 488 -16.30 -1.91 -25.43
C LEU A 488 -16.43 -1.66 -26.93
N LEU A 489 -17.65 -1.77 -27.48
CA LEU A 489 -17.90 -1.45 -28.88
C LEU A 489 -17.54 0.01 -29.20
N LEU A 490 -17.88 0.96 -28.32
CA LEU A 490 -17.55 2.38 -28.50
C LEU A 490 -16.03 2.61 -28.58
N LEU A 491 -15.26 1.93 -27.72
CA LEU A 491 -13.80 2.04 -27.70
C LEU A 491 -13.17 1.44 -28.97
N ILE A 492 -13.67 0.29 -29.43
CA ILE A 492 -13.24 -0.33 -30.69
C ILE A 492 -13.53 0.62 -31.86
N SER A 493 -14.71 1.24 -31.90
CA SER A 493 -15.05 2.23 -32.93
C SER A 493 -14.13 3.45 -32.90
N LEU A 494 -13.80 3.99 -31.72
CA LEU A 494 -12.83 5.09 -31.57
C LEU A 494 -11.42 4.69 -32.04
N LEU A 495 -10.97 3.48 -31.71
CA LEU A 495 -9.67 2.97 -32.14
C LEU A 495 -9.61 2.81 -33.66
N LEU A 496 -10.68 2.30 -34.28
CA LEU A 496 -10.81 2.19 -35.73
C LEU A 496 -10.78 3.56 -36.40
N ILE A 497 -11.43 4.58 -35.82
CA ILE A 497 -11.35 5.97 -36.31
C ILE A 497 -9.92 6.49 -36.25
N LEU A 498 -9.22 6.30 -35.13
CA LEU A 498 -7.84 6.76 -34.96
C LEU A 498 -6.88 6.04 -35.91
N ILE A 499 -7.07 4.74 -36.13
CA ILE A 499 -6.30 3.96 -37.11
C ILE A 499 -6.56 4.49 -38.52
N LEU A 500 -7.82 4.76 -38.89
CA LEU A 500 -8.14 5.31 -40.21
C LEU A 500 -7.60 6.72 -40.41
N LEU A 501 -7.65 7.57 -39.39
CA LEU A 501 -7.03 8.91 -39.41
C LEU A 501 -5.52 8.82 -39.56
N TRP A 502 -4.87 7.90 -38.83
CA TRP A 502 -3.43 7.68 -38.95
C TRP A 502 -3.05 7.17 -40.36
N ILE A 503 -3.81 6.21 -40.89
CA ILE A 503 -3.62 5.72 -42.25
C ILE A 503 -3.82 6.85 -43.29
N PHE A 504 -4.85 7.69 -43.13
CA PHE A 504 -5.09 8.82 -44.03
C PHE A 504 -3.96 9.84 -44.01
N LEU A 505 -3.50 10.22 -42.80
CA LEU A 505 -2.45 11.22 -42.62
C LEU A 505 -1.07 10.76 -43.08
N PHE A 506 -0.76 9.45 -43.00
CA PHE A 506 0.61 8.96 -43.21
C PHE A 506 0.79 7.98 -44.38
N LYS A 507 -0.27 7.45 -44.98
CA LYS A 507 -0.18 6.47 -46.09
C LYS A 507 -0.73 6.95 -47.44
N GLN A 508 -1.07 8.24 -47.60
CA GLN A 508 -1.59 8.80 -48.87
C GLN A 508 -2.72 7.93 -49.47
N ILE A 509 -3.74 7.63 -48.67
CA ILE A 509 -4.95 7.00 -49.22
C ILE A 509 -5.77 8.04 -49.99
N ASP A 510 -6.30 7.62 -51.13
CA ASP A 510 -7.25 8.40 -51.93
C ASP A 510 -8.42 8.92 -51.05
N GLN A 511 -8.66 10.23 -51.14
CA GLN A 511 -9.64 10.95 -50.34
C GLN A 511 -11.04 10.33 -50.42
N GLN A 512 -11.38 9.71 -51.55
CA GLN A 512 -12.66 9.03 -51.75
C GLN A 512 -12.79 7.77 -50.88
N TYR A 513 -11.73 6.97 -50.74
CA TYR A 513 -11.74 5.77 -49.90
C TYR A 513 -11.79 6.10 -48.40
N PHE A 514 -11.11 7.17 -47.98
CA PHE A 514 -11.18 7.65 -46.59
C PHE A 514 -12.61 8.09 -46.23
N MET A 515 -13.26 8.86 -47.10
CA MET A 515 -14.64 9.31 -46.87
C MET A 515 -15.64 8.15 -46.83
N ILE A 516 -15.44 7.11 -47.64
CA ILE A 516 -16.26 5.89 -47.60
C ILE A 516 -16.08 5.18 -46.25
N CYS A 517 -14.85 4.90 -45.82
CA CYS A 517 -14.60 4.24 -44.52
C CYS A 517 -15.12 5.06 -43.34
N LEU A 518 -14.94 6.39 -43.36
CA LEU A 518 -15.47 7.29 -42.33
C LEU A 518 -17.00 7.28 -42.32
N SER A 519 -17.65 7.29 -43.50
CA SER A 519 -19.11 7.23 -43.60
C SER A 519 -19.68 5.92 -43.06
N PHE A 520 -19.03 4.77 -43.29
CA PHE A 520 -19.42 3.48 -42.70
C PHE A 520 -19.31 3.48 -41.18
N ILE A 521 -18.27 4.10 -40.62
CA ILE A 521 -18.12 4.21 -39.17
C ILE A 521 -19.16 5.16 -38.57
N ILE A 522 -19.40 6.31 -39.19
CA ILE A 522 -20.44 7.25 -38.76
C ILE A 522 -21.82 6.59 -38.86
N TYR A 523 -22.09 5.85 -39.94
CA TYR A 523 -23.34 5.10 -40.12
C TYR A 523 -23.51 4.00 -39.06
N PHE A 524 -22.45 3.26 -38.75
CA PHE A 524 -22.43 2.31 -37.64
C PHE A 524 -22.70 3.00 -36.28
N PHE A 525 -22.15 4.19 -36.08
CA PHE A 525 -22.38 5.03 -34.90
C PHE A 525 -23.85 5.51 -34.80
N ILE A 526 -24.44 5.91 -35.92
CA ILE A 526 -25.84 6.34 -36.01
C ILE A 526 -26.79 5.16 -35.76
N ILE A 527 -26.52 3.97 -36.33
CA ILE A 527 -27.27 2.74 -36.06
C ILE A 527 -27.19 2.39 -34.57
N GLN A 528 -26.01 2.49 -33.96
CA GLN A 528 -25.85 2.27 -32.52
C GLN A 528 -26.66 3.26 -31.68
N ILE A 529 -26.65 4.55 -32.02
CA ILE A 529 -27.46 5.57 -31.34
C ILE A 529 -28.96 5.28 -31.49
N PHE A 530 -29.41 4.83 -32.67
CA PHE A 530 -30.81 4.47 -32.92
C PHE A 530 -31.26 3.21 -32.19
N MET A 531 -30.42 2.16 -32.14
CA MET A 531 -30.65 0.96 -31.34
C MET A 531 -30.68 1.25 -29.82
N ASN A 532 -30.06 2.37 -29.40
CA ASN A 532 -30.09 2.86 -28.02
C ASN A 532 -31.42 3.51 -27.62
N LYS A 533 -32.20 4.05 -28.57
CA LYS A 533 -33.52 4.66 -28.31
C LYS A 533 -34.66 3.63 -28.28
N THR A 534 -34.57 2.56 -29.07
CA THR A 534 -35.62 1.54 -29.18
C THR A 534 -35.59 0.47 -28.09
N THR A 535 -34.48 0.32 -27.37
CA THR A 535 -34.33 -0.70 -26.30
C THR A 535 -34.91 -0.28 -24.95
N ASN A 536 -35.25 1.00 -24.73
CA ASN A 536 -35.90 1.46 -23.49
C ASN A 536 -37.39 1.13 -23.39
N THR A 537 -38.03 0.63 -24.46
CA THR A 537 -39.48 0.34 -24.46
C THR A 537 -39.85 -1.11 -24.76
N LYS A 538 -38.91 -1.96 -25.20
CA LYS A 538 -39.24 -3.32 -25.68
C LYS A 538 -38.61 -4.49 -24.91
N ILE A 539 -37.74 -4.26 -23.92
CA ILE A 539 -37.12 -5.37 -23.16
C ILE A 539 -38.07 -5.97 -22.10
N ASN A 540 -39.14 -5.27 -21.68
CA ASN A 540 -40.16 -5.85 -20.79
C ASN A 540 -41.17 -6.76 -21.49
N LEU A 541 -41.17 -6.84 -22.83
CA LEU A 541 -42.17 -7.62 -23.60
C LEU A 541 -41.60 -8.86 -24.30
N LEU A 542 -40.28 -9.06 -24.31
CA LEU A 542 -39.64 -10.19 -24.99
C LEU A 542 -39.08 -11.27 -24.05
N LEU A 543 -39.15 -11.08 -22.73
CA LEU A 543 -38.76 -12.09 -21.73
C LEU A 543 -39.90 -13.03 -21.29
N LEU A 544 -41.06 -12.97 -21.97
CA LEU A 544 -42.19 -13.87 -21.69
C LEU A 544 -42.43 -14.96 -22.75
N ASN A 545 -41.63 -15.04 -23.82
CA ASN A 545 -41.99 -15.93 -24.94
C ASN A 545 -40.79 -16.51 -25.73
N PHE A 546 -39.83 -17.14 -25.05
CA PHE A 546 -38.97 -18.11 -25.74
C PHE A 546 -38.71 -19.34 -24.86
N ASN A 547 -39.64 -20.29 -24.98
CA ASN A 547 -39.44 -21.71 -24.78
C ASN A 547 -39.11 -22.35 -26.14
N GLU A 548 -38.24 -23.36 -26.10
CA GLU A 548 -37.97 -24.42 -27.10
C GLU A 548 -37.21 -24.10 -28.40
N GLN A 549 -36.14 -24.89 -28.59
CA GLN A 549 -35.50 -25.39 -29.83
C GLN A 549 -35.06 -24.33 -30.86
N ASP A 550 -33.77 -24.15 -31.23
CA ASP A 550 -32.70 -25.10 -31.59
C ASP A 550 -31.31 -24.50 -31.30
#